data_AF-A0A819E9G3-F1
#
_entry.id   AF-A0A819E9G3-F1
#
_cell.length_a   1.000
_cell.length_b   1.000
_cell.length_c   1.000
_cell.angle_alpha   90.00
_cell.angle_beta   90.00
_cell.angle_gamma   90.00
#
_symmetry.space_group_name_H-M   'P 1'
#
loop_
_entity.id
_entity.type
_entity.pdbx_description
1 polymer ?
#
loop_
_entity_poly.entity_id
_entity_poly.type
_entity_poly.pdbx_seq_one_letter_code
_entity_poly.pdbx_strand_id
1 'polypeptide(L)'
;MALFQIVILVLFMMPHGIAMAYFVSSAGIVKNAYRVSQEQVVQLFFNLYGYGPFASSFYCYYAASKVFRKQVLDTIKQLVLNNWRRNQILPLTHTNPPPTIQQQIV
;
A
#
# COMPACT_ATOMS: atom_id res chain seq x y z
N MET A 1 -4.80 -10.76 -22.49
CA MET A 1 -4.53 -9.84 -21.36
C MET A 1 -5.75 -9.04 -20.91
N ALA A 2 -6.41 -8.30 -21.81
CA ALA A 2 -7.51 -7.40 -21.43
C ALA A 2 -8.69 -8.13 -20.74
N LEU A 3 -9.12 -9.28 -21.28
CA LEU A 3 -10.24 -10.05 -20.72
C LEU A 3 -10.03 -10.45 -19.24
N PHE A 4 -8.80 -10.83 -18.87
CA PHE A 4 -8.46 -11.23 -17.51
C PHE A 4 -8.48 -10.05 -16.52
N GLN A 5 -8.01 -8.86 -16.94
CA GLN A 5 -8.08 -7.63 -16.14
C GLN A 5 -9.54 -7.21 -15.91
N ILE A 6 -10.40 -7.35 -16.92
CA ILE A 6 -11.84 -7.08 -16.81
C ILE A 6 -12.49 -8.03 -15.81
N VAL A 7 -12.18 -9.33 -15.87
CA VAL A 7 -12.71 -10.33 -14.92
C VAL A 7 -12.30 -10.01 -13.49
N ILE A 8 -11.02 -9.67 -13.25
CA ILE A 8 -10.56 -9.25 -11.91
C ILE A 8 -11.26 -7.96 -11.48
N LEU A 9 -11.34 -6.95 -12.35
CA LEU A 9 -12.01 -5.69 -12.00
C LEU A 9 -13.46 -5.93 -11.58
N VAL A 10 -14.21 -6.72 -12.35
CA VAL A 10 -15.62 -7.02 -12.06
C VAL A 10 -15.76 -7.83 -10.77
N LEU A 11 -14.99 -8.90 -10.61
CA LEU A 11 -15.09 -9.77 -9.43
C LEU A 11 -14.82 -9.04 -8.13
N PHE A 12 -13.93 -8.05 -8.13
CA PHE A 12 -13.52 -7.35 -6.91
C PHE A 12 -14.22 -6.01 -6.69
N MET A 13 -14.43 -5.21 -7.73
CA MET A 13 -15.03 -3.87 -7.59
C MET A 13 -16.56 -3.90 -7.56
N MET A 14 -17.21 -4.86 -8.22
CA MET A 14 -18.68 -4.94 -8.24
C MET A 14 -19.25 -5.22 -6.84
N PRO A 15 -18.73 -6.18 -6.04
CA PRO A 15 -19.22 -6.38 -4.68
C PRO A 15 -18.95 -5.17 -3.77
N HIS A 16 -17.81 -4.50 -3.95
CA HIS A 16 -17.48 -3.26 -3.22
C HIS A 16 -18.48 -2.14 -3.51
N GLY A 17 -18.81 -1.90 -4.78
CA GLY A 17 -19.80 -0.91 -5.19
C GLY A 17 -21.20 -1.20 -4.63
N ILE A 18 -21.63 -2.46 -4.66
CA ILE A 18 -22.92 -2.89 -4.11
C ILE A 18 -22.97 -2.65 -2.59
N ALA A 19 -21.90 -3.00 -1.87
CA ALA A 19 -21.82 -2.79 -0.43
C ALA A 19 -21.84 -1.31 -0.04
N MET A 20 -21.13 -0.45 -0.79
CA MET A 20 -21.17 1.01 -0.58
C MET A 20 -22.55 1.59 -0.85
N ALA A 21 -23.21 1.18 -1.94
CA ALA A 21 -24.57 1.61 -2.25
C ALA A 21 -25.55 1.21 -1.13
N TYR A 22 -25.46 -0.04 -0.65
CA TYR A 22 -26.28 -0.52 0.48
C TYR A 22 -26.04 0.29 1.76
N PHE A 23 -24.78 0.58 2.09
CA PHE A 23 -24.43 1.36 3.28
C PHE A 23 -25.02 2.77 3.20
N VAL A 24 -24.86 3.46 2.06
CA VAL A 24 -25.41 4.81 1.84
C VAL A 24 -26.94 4.79 1.89
N SER A 25 -27.59 3.86 1.21
CA SER A 25 -29.07 3.76 1.19
C SER A 25 -29.68 3.44 2.55
N SER A 26 -28.91 2.82 3.45
CA SER A 26 -29.40 2.42 4.77
C SER A 26 -29.06 3.43 5.88
N ALA A 27 -28.29 4.49 5.61
CA ALA A 27 -27.78 5.43 6.61
C ALA A 27 -28.86 6.18 7.43
N GLY A 28 -30.09 6.30 6.90
CA GLY A 28 -31.21 6.97 7.58
C GLY A 28 -32.19 6.04 8.31
N ILE A 29 -31.94 4.73 8.31
CA ILE A 29 -32.82 3.75 8.97
C ILE A 29 -32.41 3.62 10.43
N VAL A 30 -33.36 3.65 11.37
CA VAL A 30 -33.10 3.31 12.77
C VAL A 30 -32.67 1.84 12.84
N LYS A 31 -31.42 1.59 13.24
CA LYS A 31 -30.82 0.26 13.28
C LYS A 31 -30.52 -0.13 14.73
N ASN A 32 -30.74 -1.39 15.04
CA ASN A 32 -30.28 -1.97 16.30
C ASN A 32 -28.74 -2.12 16.26
N ALA A 33 -28.10 -2.10 17.43
CA ALA A 33 -26.63 -2.16 17.56
C ALA A 33 -26.00 -3.33 16.78
N TYR A 34 -26.62 -4.51 16.79
CA TYR A 34 -26.20 -5.69 16.03
C TYR A 34 -26.10 -5.43 14.52
N ARG A 35 -27.09 -4.72 13.95
CA ARG A 35 -27.16 -4.43 12.52
C ARG A 35 -26.10 -3.41 12.10
N VAL A 36 -25.82 -2.43 12.96
CA VAL A 36 -24.73 -1.45 12.75
C VAL A 36 -23.37 -2.15 12.76
N SER A 37 -23.12 -3.05 13.71
CA SER A 37 -21.85 -3.81 13.75
C SER A 37 -21.68 -4.72 12.54
N GLN A 38 -22.75 -5.36 12.07
CA GLN A 38 -22.71 -6.23 10.90
C GLN A 38 -22.36 -5.44 9.63
N GLU A 39 -22.98 -4.27 9.43
CA GLU A 39 -22.68 -3.42 8.28
C GLU A 39 -21.24 -2.89 8.28
N GLN A 40 -20.70 -2.52 9.44
CA GLN A 40 -19.29 -2.10 9.56
C GLN A 40 -18.32 -3.21 9.19
N VAL A 41 -18.58 -4.45 9.63
CA VAL A 41 -17.77 -5.62 9.27
C VAL A 41 -17.85 -5.89 7.76
N VAL A 42 -19.06 -5.82 7.20
CA VAL A 42 -19.29 -5.97 5.76
C VAL A 42 -18.57 -4.88 4.96
N GLN A 43 -18.63 -3.63 5.43
CA GLN A 43 -17.94 -2.50 4.82
C GLN A 43 -16.42 -2.68 4.86
N LEU A 44 -15.86 -3.10 5.99
CA LEU A 44 -14.43 -3.39 6.13
C LEU A 44 -13.99 -4.51 5.20
N PHE A 45 -14.75 -5.60 5.16
CA PHE A 45 -14.49 -6.74 4.28
C PHE A 45 -14.45 -6.31 2.82
N PHE A 46 -15.48 -5.58 2.36
CA PHE A 46 -15.52 -5.15 0.97
C PHE A 46 -14.50 -4.07 0.63
N ASN A 47 -14.12 -3.21 1.58
CA ASN A 47 -13.01 -2.27 1.39
C ASN A 47 -11.69 -3.01 1.15
N LEU A 48 -11.36 -3.99 2.00
CA LEU A 48 -10.16 -4.82 1.83
C LEU A 48 -10.21 -5.60 0.50
N TYR A 49 -11.37 -6.13 0.16
CA TYR A 49 -11.61 -6.83 -1.09
C TYR A 49 -11.42 -5.91 -2.31
N GLY A 50 -11.88 -4.65 -2.23
CA GLY A 50 -11.71 -3.63 -3.28
C GLY A 50 -10.26 -3.23 -3.55
N TYR A 51 -9.32 -3.47 -2.63
CA TYR A 51 -7.87 -3.28 -2.88
C TYR A 51 -7.20 -4.48 -3.57
N GLY A 52 -7.78 -5.68 -3.46
CA GLY A 52 -7.33 -6.91 -4.13
C GLY A 52 -7.02 -6.79 -5.64
N PRO A 53 -7.84 -6.10 -6.46
CA PRO A 53 -7.59 -6.02 -7.90
C PRO A 53 -6.33 -5.22 -8.21
N PHE A 54 -5.98 -4.18 -7.44
CA PHE A 54 -4.75 -3.42 -7.70
C PHE A 54 -3.48 -4.26 -7.47
N ALA A 55 -3.45 -5.02 -6.36
CA ALA A 55 -2.33 -5.92 -6.07
C ALA A 55 -2.25 -7.08 -7.07
N SER A 56 -3.40 -7.67 -7.40
CA SER A 56 -3.50 -8.79 -8.34
C SER A 56 -3.10 -8.37 -9.76
N SER A 57 -3.57 -7.20 -10.21
CA SER A 57 -3.20 -6.64 -11.51
C SER A 57 -1.69 -6.43 -11.62
N PHE A 58 -1.05 -5.84 -10.61
CA PHE A 58 0.41 -5.67 -10.59
C PHE A 58 1.14 -7.00 -10.72
N TYR A 59 0.75 -8.00 -9.92
CA TYR A 59 1.37 -9.33 -9.97
C TYR A 59 1.20 -9.99 -11.34
N CYS A 60 0.01 -9.89 -11.93
CA CYS A 60 -0.26 -10.45 -13.25
C CYS A 60 0.52 -9.73 -14.36
N TYR A 61 0.66 -8.40 -14.31
CA TYR A 61 1.52 -7.67 -15.25
C TYR A 61 2.99 -8.05 -15.10
N TYR A 62 3.48 -8.19 -13.86
CA TYR A 62 4.84 -8.65 -13.56
C TYR A 62 5.10 -10.09 -14.04
N ALA A 63 4.12 -10.98 -13.87
CA ALA A 63 4.19 -12.36 -14.32
C ALA A 63 4.18 -12.45 -15.85
N ALA A 64 3.31 -11.69 -16.51
CA ALA A 64 3.01 -11.88 -17.92
C ALA A 64 3.89 -11.05 -18.89
N SER A 65 4.50 -9.95 -18.43
CA SER A 65 5.36 -9.09 -19.27
C SER A 65 6.83 -9.15 -18.84
N LYS A 66 7.68 -9.73 -19.70
CA LYS A 66 9.14 -9.75 -19.51
C LYS A 66 9.73 -8.33 -19.46
N VAL A 67 9.18 -7.40 -20.26
CA VAL A 67 9.63 -6.00 -20.31
C VAL A 67 9.33 -5.29 -19.00
N PHE A 68 8.09 -5.39 -18.52
CA PHE A 68 7.67 -4.78 -17.26
C PHE A 68 8.45 -5.36 -16.08
N ARG A 69 8.62 -6.69 -16.04
CA ARG A 69 9.45 -7.37 -15.03
C ARG A 69 10.87 -6.82 -14.99
N LYS A 70 11.51 -6.70 -16.16
CA LYS A 70 12.87 -6.15 -16.25
C LYS A 70 12.92 -4.70 -15.75
N GLN A 71 11.97 -3.87 -16.18
CA GLN A 71 11.87 -2.47 -15.75
C GLN A 71 11.73 -2.34 -14.23
N VAL A 72 10.86 -3.13 -13.60
CA VAL A 72 10.70 -3.14 -12.13
C VAL A 72 12.00 -3.51 -11.42
N LEU A 73 12.69 -4.57 -11.88
CA LEU A 73 13.96 -5.00 -11.30
C LEU A 73 15.07 -3.94 -11.46
N ASP A 74 15.14 -3.29 -12.63
CA ASP A 74 16.09 -2.22 -12.89
C ASP A 74 15.82 -1.01 -11.97
N THR A 75 14.55 -0.63 -11.78
CA THR A 75 14.16 0.44 -10.86
C THR A 75 14.51 0.11 -9.41
N ILE A 76 14.24 -1.11 -8.94
CA ILE A 76 14.62 -1.55 -7.59
C ILE A 76 16.14 -1.48 -7.43
N LYS A 77 16.89 -1.97 -8.42
CA LYS A 77 18.36 -1.91 -8.40
C LYS A 77 18.87 -0.48 -8.29
N GLN A 78 18.31 0.45 -9.07
CA GLN A 78 18.65 1.87 -9.01
C GLN A 78 18.31 2.47 -7.63
N LEU A 79 17.14 2.15 -7.08
CA LEU A 79 16.72 2.63 -5.77
C LEU A 79 17.65 2.13 -4.65
N VAL A 80 18.00 0.85 -4.67
CA VAL A 80 18.92 0.24 -3.69
C VAL A 80 20.31 0.85 -3.81
N LEU A 81 20.85 0.99 -5.03
CA LEU A 81 22.15 1.62 -5.25
C LEU A 81 22.17 3.08 -4.77
N ASN A 82 21.09 3.82 -5.02
CA ASN A 82 20.96 5.21 -4.56
C ASN A 82 20.86 5.31 -3.04
N ASN A 83 20.10 4.42 -2.40
CA ASN A 83 20.00 4.35 -0.93
C ASN A 83 21.33 3.95 -0.29
N TRP A 84 22.01 2.95 -0.86
CA TRP A 84 23.32 2.53 -0.41
C TRP A 84 24.35 3.66 -0.53
N ARG A 85 24.39 4.37 -1.67
CA ARG A 85 25.25 5.55 -1.85
C ARG A 85 24.95 6.63 -0.81
N ARG A 86 23.67 6.94 -0.55
CA ARG A 86 23.30 7.91 0.49
C ARG A 86 23.78 7.49 1.88
N ASN A 87 23.67 6.21 2.23
CA ASN A 87 24.12 5.68 3.51
C ASN A 87 25.65 5.59 3.65
N GLN A 88 26.40 5.53 2.54
CA GLN A 88 27.86 5.63 2.56
C GLN A 88 28.37 7.07 2.61
N ILE A 89 27.56 8.04 2.15
CA ILE A 89 27.91 9.46 2.17
C ILE A 89 27.69 10.07 3.55
N LEU A 90 26.85 9.49 4.42
CA LEU A 90 26.96 9.76 5.85
C LEU A 90 28.31 9.21 6.30
N PRO A 91 29.31 10.06 6.61
CA PRO A 91 30.50 9.54 7.24
C PRO A 91 30.04 8.84 8.51
N LEU A 92 30.46 7.59 8.71
CA LEU A 92 30.62 7.09 10.07
C LEU A 92 31.41 8.20 10.76
N THR A 93 30.74 8.97 11.62
CA THR A 93 31.42 9.85 12.55
C THR A 93 32.31 8.91 13.35
N HIS A 94 33.55 8.77 12.90
CA HIS A 94 34.63 8.30 13.71
C HIS A 94 34.47 9.03 15.03
N THR A 95 34.10 8.28 16.06
CA THR A 95 34.57 8.47 17.43
C THR A 95 35.27 9.82 17.61
N ASN A 96 34.50 10.87 17.84
CA ASN A 96 35.07 11.97 18.61
C ASN A 96 35.44 11.31 19.95
N PRO A 97 36.71 11.33 20.38
CA PRO A 97 37.00 11.07 21.78
C PRO A 97 36.11 12.00 22.63
N PRO A 98 35.70 11.56 23.83
CA PRO A 98 34.62 12.17 24.61
C PRO A 98 34.78 13.69 24.71
N PRO A 99 33.68 14.44 24.73
CA PRO A 99 33.72 15.90 24.75
C PRO A 99 34.58 16.37 25.92
N THR A 100 35.74 16.96 25.61
CA THR A 100 36.49 17.74 26.59
C THR A 100 35.60 18.93 26.94
N ILE A 101 35.01 18.86 28.13
CA ILE A 101 34.42 19.99 28.82
C ILE A 101 35.51 21.06 28.94
N GLN A 102 35.52 22.03 28.02
CA GLN A 102 36.02 23.38 28.26
C GLN A 102 34.78 24.26 28.25
N GLN A 103 34.14 24.37 29.41
CA GLN A 103 34.19 25.56 30.26
C GLN A 103 33.56 26.79 29.58
N GLN A 104 32.25 26.87 29.79
CA GLN A 104 31.46 28.08 29.84
C GLN A 104 32.06 29.03 30.90
N ILE A 105 32.82 30.04 30.49
CA ILE A 105 33.08 31.26 31.29
C ILE A 105 33.17 32.45 30.32
N VAL A 106 32.47 33.54 30.68
CA VAL A 106 32.25 34.85 30.04
C VAL A 106 31.08 34.91 29.05
#